data_AF-A0A925ZI76-F1
#
_entry.id   AF-A0A925ZI76-F1
#
_cell.length_a   1.000
_cell.length_b   1.000
_cell.length_c   1.000
_cell.angle_alpha   90.00
_cell.angle_beta   90.00
_cell.angle_gamma   90.00
#
_symmetry.space_group_name_H-M   'P 1'
#
loop_
_entity.id
_entity.type
_entity.pdbx_description
1 polymer ?
#
loop_
_entity_poly.entity_id
_entity_poly.type
_entity_poly.pdbx_seq_one_letter_code
_entity_poly.pdbx_strand_id
1 'polypeptide(L)'
;MYSHRIRIGFLAASSLPLIYAAVAPQRATPGKAETSGASFFAKSCAPCHGVKGEGGAGFPRPLTGPRTVTELSKFIAQSMPPGPKKTPPAQAKLIAEFMHGAFYSPLAQEKNRPARVTLSRLTVRQFRNAVADLVGPYHPVVPSTSGGLKGEYFKNRDRSAKNRVIERIDPEIKFDFGTTGPAPGQVEAHNYS
;
A
#
# COMPACT_ATOMS: atom_id res chain seq x y z
N MET A 1 42.61 59.96 -27.70
CA MET A 1 41.31 59.32 -27.96
C MET A 1 41.52 57.82 -28.05
N TYR A 2 41.32 57.08 -26.95
CA TYR A 2 41.58 55.65 -26.86
C TYR A 2 40.23 54.92 -26.86
N SER A 3 39.97 54.12 -27.89
CA SER A 3 38.73 53.35 -28.04
C SER A 3 38.97 51.93 -27.55
N HIS A 4 38.41 51.58 -26.39
CA HIS A 4 38.37 50.19 -25.93
C HIS A 4 37.04 49.55 -26.33
N ARG A 5 37.11 48.54 -27.21
CA ARG A 5 36.01 47.62 -27.50
C ARG A 5 36.10 46.41 -26.57
N ILE A 6 35.12 46.26 -25.69
CA ILE A 6 34.96 45.08 -24.83
C ILE A 6 34.14 44.04 -25.60
N ARG A 7 34.71 42.84 -25.78
CA ARG A 7 34.02 41.66 -26.34
C ARG A 7 33.29 40.92 -25.23
N ILE A 8 31.97 40.80 -25.35
CA ILE A 8 31.13 39.98 -24.47
C ILE A 8 31.06 38.57 -25.07
N GLY A 9 31.62 37.58 -24.36
CA GLY A 9 31.52 36.17 -24.72
C GLY A 9 30.24 35.54 -24.18
N PHE A 10 29.43 34.94 -25.05
CA PHE A 10 28.28 34.13 -24.67
C PHE A 10 28.75 32.75 -24.20
N LEU A 11 28.49 32.41 -22.93
CA LEU A 11 28.61 31.06 -22.40
C LEU A 11 27.37 30.25 -22.82
N ALA A 12 27.57 29.27 -23.70
CA ALA A 12 26.54 28.31 -24.08
C ALA A 12 26.31 27.32 -22.94
N ALA A 13 25.10 27.32 -22.38
CA ALA A 13 24.68 26.33 -21.38
C ALA A 13 24.34 25.01 -22.08
N SER A 14 25.19 23.99 -21.89
CA SER A 14 24.94 22.62 -22.33
C SER A 14 23.94 21.93 -21.39
N SER A 15 22.72 21.70 -21.87
CA SER A 15 21.72 20.89 -21.19
C SER A 15 21.98 19.40 -21.44
N LEU A 16 22.39 18.67 -20.41
CA LEU A 16 22.41 17.21 -20.46
C LEU A 16 20.97 16.68 -20.31
N PRO A 17 20.50 15.79 -21.21
CA PRO A 17 19.19 15.18 -21.09
C PRO A 17 19.21 14.11 -19.99
N LEU A 18 18.26 14.22 -19.06
CA LEU A 18 18.03 13.23 -18.02
C LEU A 18 17.36 12.01 -18.65
N ILE A 19 18.12 10.93 -18.86
CA ILE A 19 17.62 9.68 -19.43
C ILE A 19 16.84 8.93 -18.34
N TYR A 20 15.51 8.99 -18.41
CA TYR A 20 14.63 8.21 -17.54
C TYR A 20 14.55 6.77 -18.04
N ALA A 21 15.32 5.87 -17.44
CA ALA A 21 15.21 4.44 -17.70
C ALA A 21 13.89 3.90 -17.10
N ALA A 22 12.89 3.68 -17.97
CA ALA A 22 11.66 3.01 -17.59
C ALA A 22 11.95 1.54 -17.24
N VAL A 23 12.06 1.23 -15.96
CA VAL A 23 12.06 -0.15 -15.46
C VAL A 23 10.64 -0.69 -15.60
N ALA A 24 10.37 -1.36 -16.72
CA ALA A 24 9.14 -2.11 -16.90
C ALA A 24 9.17 -3.35 -15.98
N PRO A 25 8.08 -3.65 -15.23
CA PRO A 25 8.00 -4.86 -14.46
C PRO A 25 8.01 -6.06 -15.42
N GLN A 26 9.03 -6.91 -15.30
CA GLN A 26 9.08 -8.19 -16.01
C GLN A 26 7.87 -9.02 -15.59
N ARG A 27 6.85 -9.07 -16.44
CA ARG A 27 5.79 -10.07 -16.32
C ARG A 27 6.43 -11.44 -16.53
N ALA A 28 6.40 -12.26 -15.49
CA ALA A 28 6.82 -13.65 -15.55
C ALA A 28 6.14 -14.32 -16.76
N THR A 29 6.95 -14.81 -17.70
CA THR A 29 6.47 -15.64 -18.80
C THR A 29 5.78 -16.87 -18.22
N PRO A 30 4.58 -17.27 -18.70
CA PRO A 30 3.92 -18.48 -18.23
C PRO A 30 4.70 -19.69 -18.77
N GLY A 31 5.77 -20.07 -18.07
CA GLY A 31 6.55 -21.26 -18.37
C GLY A 31 5.69 -22.50 -18.11
N LYS A 32 5.31 -23.19 -19.20
CA LYS A 32 4.66 -24.51 -19.26
C LYS A 32 3.78 -24.83 -18.04
N ALA A 33 2.55 -24.33 -18.06
CA ALA A 33 1.52 -24.69 -17.10
C ALA A 33 1.37 -26.22 -16.94
N GLU A 34 1.63 -27.00 -18.00
CA GLU A 34 1.46 -28.47 -17.98
C GLU A 34 2.40 -29.24 -17.05
N THR A 35 3.61 -28.76 -16.77
CA THR A 35 4.59 -29.44 -15.89
C THR A 35 4.72 -28.79 -14.52
N SER A 36 3.75 -27.97 -14.11
CA SER A 36 3.77 -27.27 -12.84
C SER A 36 3.17 -28.11 -11.70
N GLY A 37 3.57 -27.85 -10.46
CA GLY A 37 2.93 -28.47 -9.29
C GLY A 37 1.42 -28.21 -9.23
N ALA A 38 0.99 -27.03 -9.69
CA ALA A 38 -0.42 -26.65 -9.78
C ALA A 38 -1.22 -27.53 -10.75
N SER A 39 -0.66 -27.84 -11.94
CA SER A 39 -1.34 -28.70 -12.91
C SER A 39 -1.42 -30.15 -12.46
N PHE A 40 -0.35 -30.67 -11.86
CA PHE A 40 -0.37 -32.02 -11.27
C PHE A 40 -1.40 -32.11 -10.14
N PHE A 41 -1.46 -31.11 -9.26
CA PHE A 41 -2.45 -31.06 -8.19
C PHE A 41 -3.88 -30.99 -8.75
N ALA A 42 -4.14 -30.12 -9.72
CA ALA A 42 -5.47 -29.97 -10.32
C ALA A 42 -5.95 -31.27 -11.00
N LYS A 43 -5.05 -32.02 -11.64
CA LYS A 43 -5.38 -33.27 -12.35
C LYS A 43 -5.55 -34.46 -11.41
N SER A 44 -4.69 -34.59 -10.39
CA SER A 44 -4.56 -35.84 -9.61
C SER A 44 -4.99 -35.74 -8.16
N CYS A 45 -5.13 -34.53 -7.60
CA CYS A 45 -5.40 -34.32 -6.17
C CYS A 45 -6.74 -33.61 -5.93
N ALA A 46 -6.99 -32.54 -6.69
CA ALA A 46 -8.19 -31.71 -6.55
C ALA A 46 -9.53 -32.46 -6.67
N PRO A 47 -9.67 -33.54 -7.47
CA PRO A 47 -10.93 -34.29 -7.54
C PRO A 47 -11.40 -34.85 -6.19
N CYS A 48 -10.47 -35.14 -5.27
CA CYS A 48 -10.80 -35.65 -3.93
C CYS A 48 -10.60 -34.60 -2.83
N HIS A 49 -9.61 -33.71 -2.98
CA HIS A 49 -9.20 -32.76 -1.95
C HIS A 49 -9.68 -31.32 -2.17
N GLY A 50 -10.40 -31.04 -3.25
CA GLY A 50 -10.82 -29.68 -3.60
C GLY A 50 -9.74 -28.88 -4.31
N VAL A 51 -10.13 -27.82 -5.02
CA VAL A 51 -9.24 -27.03 -5.89
C VAL A 51 -8.20 -26.26 -5.07
N LYS A 52 -8.55 -25.87 -3.85
CA LYS A 52 -7.69 -25.16 -2.89
C LYS A 52 -7.31 -26.06 -1.70
N GLY A 53 -7.45 -27.38 -1.84
CA GLY A 53 -7.17 -28.30 -0.73
C GLY A 53 -8.17 -28.16 0.43
N GLU A 54 -9.38 -27.64 0.19
CA GLU A 54 -10.42 -27.41 1.20
C GLU A 54 -11.08 -28.70 1.72
N GLY A 55 -10.88 -29.82 1.02
CA GLY A 55 -11.55 -31.09 1.25
C GLY A 55 -12.74 -31.31 0.32
N GLY A 56 -13.15 -32.57 0.17
CA GLY A 56 -14.25 -32.98 -0.70
C GLY A 56 -15.13 -34.07 -0.08
N ALA A 57 -16.16 -34.50 -0.81
CA ALA A 57 -17.02 -35.61 -0.39
C ALA A 57 -16.18 -36.90 -0.28
N GLY A 58 -16.00 -37.40 0.94
CA GLY A 58 -15.13 -38.55 1.26
C GLY A 58 -13.77 -38.17 1.88
N PHE A 59 -13.26 -36.96 1.62
CA PHE A 59 -12.05 -36.42 2.24
C PHE A 59 -12.30 -35.00 2.76
N PRO A 60 -13.14 -34.83 3.81
CA PRO A 60 -13.66 -33.52 4.22
C PRO A 60 -12.61 -32.63 4.91
N ARG A 61 -11.47 -33.19 5.31
CA ARG A 61 -10.46 -32.46 6.06
C ARG A 61 -9.56 -31.68 5.10
N PRO A 62 -9.36 -30.37 5.32
CA PRO A 62 -8.50 -29.57 4.47
C PRO A 62 -7.05 -30.03 4.54
N LEU A 63 -6.33 -29.83 3.44
CA LEU A 63 -4.91 -30.12 3.29
C LEU A 63 -4.08 -29.00 3.92
N THR A 64 -4.05 -28.98 5.24
CA THR A 64 -3.25 -28.07 6.05
C THR A 64 -2.32 -28.84 6.98
N GLY A 65 -1.16 -28.26 7.31
CA GLY A 65 -0.28 -28.87 8.30
C GLY A 65 1.09 -28.22 8.42
N PRO A 66 1.92 -28.71 9.36
CA PRO A 66 3.21 -28.12 9.69
C PRO A 66 4.39 -28.76 8.94
N ARG A 67 4.18 -29.80 8.12
CA ARG A 67 5.30 -30.51 7.46
C ARG A 67 6.07 -29.58 6.53
N THR A 68 7.38 -29.74 6.51
CA THR A 68 8.23 -29.09 5.52
C THR A 68 7.90 -29.61 4.11
N VAL A 69 8.30 -28.86 3.08
CA VAL A 69 8.15 -29.28 1.67
C VAL A 69 8.73 -30.67 1.43
N THR A 70 9.91 -30.96 1.99
CA THR A 70 10.60 -32.26 1.82
C THR A 70 9.83 -33.41 2.48
N GLU A 71 9.34 -33.23 3.70
CA GLU A 71 8.54 -34.24 4.40
C GLU A 71 7.19 -34.46 3.72
N LEU A 72 6.54 -33.38 3.29
CA LEU A 72 5.29 -33.43 2.55
C LEU A 72 5.45 -34.16 1.22
N SER A 73 6.53 -33.87 0.47
CA SER A 73 6.86 -34.56 -0.79
C SER A 73 7.05 -36.06 -0.59
N LYS A 74 7.82 -36.47 0.43
CA LYS A 74 8.00 -37.89 0.77
C LYS A 74 6.67 -38.56 1.13
N PHE A 75 5.86 -37.88 1.94
CA PHE A 75 4.53 -38.38 2.32
C PHE A 75 3.62 -38.57 1.10
N ILE A 76 3.57 -37.60 0.19
CA ILE A 76 2.77 -37.68 -1.04
C ILE A 76 3.23 -38.86 -1.90
N ALA A 77 4.53 -39.02 -2.12
CA ALA A 77 5.09 -40.09 -2.93
C ALA A 77 4.78 -41.49 -2.37
N GLN A 78 4.69 -41.64 -1.05
CA GLN A 78 4.46 -42.93 -0.38
C GLN A 78 2.97 -43.26 -0.23
N SER A 79 2.13 -42.26 0.07
CA SER A 79 0.75 -42.49 0.48
C SER A 79 -0.29 -42.18 -0.60
N MET A 80 0.00 -41.30 -1.56
CA MET A 80 -0.99 -40.77 -2.49
C MET A 80 -0.74 -41.14 -3.97
N PRO A 81 -1.81 -41.36 -4.76
CA PRO A 81 -3.22 -41.46 -4.36
C PRO A 81 -3.57 -42.78 -3.61
N PRO A 82 -4.75 -42.87 -2.98
CA PRO A 82 -5.25 -44.16 -2.47
C PRO A 82 -5.34 -45.16 -3.64
N GLY A 83 -4.73 -46.34 -3.46
CA GLY A 83 -4.59 -47.35 -4.50
C GLY A 83 -3.14 -47.73 -4.82
N PRO A 84 -2.93 -48.64 -5.79
CA PRO A 84 -1.63 -49.26 -6.06
C PRO A 84 -0.66 -48.35 -6.82
N LYS A 85 -1.16 -47.39 -7.61
CA LYS A 85 -0.33 -46.48 -8.41
C LYS A 85 -0.07 -45.20 -7.63
N LYS A 86 1.17 -45.04 -7.15
CA LYS A 86 1.61 -43.84 -6.40
C LYS A 86 2.16 -42.76 -7.30
N THR A 87 2.15 -41.53 -6.79
CA THR A 87 2.72 -40.37 -7.48
C THR A 87 4.25 -40.50 -7.52
N PRO A 88 4.89 -40.39 -8.70
CA PRO A 88 6.36 -40.42 -8.80
C PRO A 88 7.03 -39.34 -7.92
N PRO A 89 8.19 -39.61 -7.30
CA PRO A 89 8.84 -38.67 -6.37
C PRO A 89 9.09 -37.27 -6.94
N ALA A 90 9.46 -37.19 -8.23
CA ALA A 90 9.68 -35.91 -8.91
C ALA A 90 8.40 -35.06 -8.99
N GLN A 91 7.26 -35.68 -9.29
CA GLN A 91 5.96 -34.99 -9.33
C GLN A 91 5.49 -34.64 -7.92
N ALA A 92 5.70 -35.53 -6.95
CA ALA A 92 5.35 -35.29 -5.55
C ALA A 92 6.07 -34.07 -4.96
N LYS A 93 7.34 -33.81 -5.34
CA LYS A 93 8.08 -32.60 -4.96
C LYS A 93 7.42 -31.33 -5.49
N LEU A 94 7.07 -31.30 -6.77
CA LEU A 94 6.41 -30.16 -7.40
C LEU A 94 5.03 -29.88 -6.77
N ILE A 95 4.25 -30.93 -6.52
CA ILE A 95 2.95 -30.81 -5.85
C ILE A 95 3.13 -30.28 -4.42
N ALA A 96 4.09 -30.80 -3.67
CA ALA A 96 4.37 -30.34 -2.30
C ALA A 96 4.78 -28.87 -2.25
N GLU A 97 5.66 -28.44 -3.15
CA GLU A 97 6.08 -27.02 -3.27
C GLU A 97 4.88 -26.12 -3.57
N PHE A 98 4.03 -26.50 -4.52
CA PHE A 98 2.80 -25.79 -4.84
C PHE A 98 1.86 -25.71 -3.64
N MET A 99 1.50 -26.85 -3.05
CA MET A 99 0.59 -26.91 -1.89
C MET A 99 1.09 -26.05 -0.73
N HIS A 100 2.38 -26.17 -0.39
CA HIS A 100 3.01 -25.47 0.71
C HIS A 100 2.89 -23.94 0.57
N GLY A 101 3.12 -23.41 -0.64
CA GLY A 101 2.99 -21.97 -0.91
C GLY A 101 1.55 -21.50 -1.14
N ALA A 102 0.67 -22.38 -1.64
CA ALA A 102 -0.68 -22.02 -2.03
C ALA A 102 -1.67 -22.03 -0.85
N PHE A 103 -1.67 -23.07 0.00
CA PHE A 103 -2.67 -23.20 1.08
C PHE A 103 -2.26 -24.08 2.28
N TYR A 104 -1.23 -24.92 2.17
CA TYR A 104 -0.92 -25.93 3.19
C TYR A 104 -0.23 -25.36 4.43
N SER A 105 0.79 -24.50 4.25
CA SER A 105 1.64 -24.01 5.35
C SER A 105 0.94 -22.96 6.23
N PRO A 106 1.37 -22.75 7.49
CA PRO A 106 0.84 -21.69 8.34
C PRO A 106 0.89 -20.30 7.69
N LEU A 107 1.97 -20.01 6.96
CA LEU A 107 2.12 -18.74 6.24
C LEU A 107 1.13 -18.61 5.08
N ALA A 108 0.93 -19.67 4.30
CA ALA A 108 -0.06 -19.68 3.23
C ALA A 108 -1.50 -19.55 3.77
N GLN A 109 -1.79 -20.20 4.90
CA GLN A 109 -3.09 -20.08 5.58
C GLN A 109 -3.33 -18.66 6.08
N GLU A 110 -2.33 -18.00 6.66
CA GLU A 110 -2.46 -16.60 7.09
C GLU A 110 -2.73 -15.69 5.90
N LYS A 111 -1.97 -15.87 4.81
CA LYS A 111 -2.15 -15.10 3.57
C LYS A 111 -3.55 -15.26 2.98
N ASN A 112 -4.12 -16.46 3.08
CA ASN A 112 -5.44 -16.77 2.56
C ASN A 112 -6.58 -16.50 3.55
N ARG A 113 -6.26 -16.16 4.80
CA ARG A 113 -7.28 -15.92 5.82
C ARG A 113 -8.09 -14.69 5.42
N PRO A 114 -9.42 -14.78 5.31
CA PRO A 114 -10.23 -13.63 4.98
C PRO A 114 -10.03 -12.53 6.03
N ALA A 115 -9.95 -11.28 5.58
CA ALA A 115 -9.92 -10.14 6.50
C ALA A 115 -11.14 -10.23 7.42
N ARG A 116 -10.92 -10.13 8.74
CA ARG A 116 -12.04 -10.11 9.68
C ARG A 116 -12.81 -8.81 9.49
N VAL A 117 -13.96 -8.89 8.82
CA VAL A 117 -14.92 -7.80 8.78
C VAL A 117 -15.83 -7.97 10.00
N THR A 118 -15.61 -7.15 11.02
CA THR A 118 -16.47 -7.08 12.20
C THR A 118 -16.99 -5.66 12.32
N LEU A 119 -18.31 -5.52 12.51
CA LEU A 119 -18.91 -4.21 12.70
C LEU A 119 -18.70 -3.77 14.15
N SER A 120 -17.98 -2.67 14.34
CA SER A 120 -17.89 -2.01 15.64
C SER A 120 -19.06 -1.05 15.82
N ARG A 121 -19.65 -1.00 17.03
CA ARG A 121 -20.62 0.04 17.39
C ARG A 121 -19.86 1.31 17.73
N LEU A 122 -19.65 2.16 16.72
CA LEU A 122 -18.98 3.43 16.88
C LEU A 122 -19.92 4.46 17.53
N THR A 123 -19.38 5.29 18.41
CA THR A 123 -20.06 6.52 18.81
C THR A 123 -20.22 7.46 17.61
N VAL A 124 -21.14 8.43 17.69
CA VAL A 124 -21.38 9.40 16.61
C VAL A 124 -20.08 10.10 16.16
N ARG A 125 -19.21 10.46 17.10
CA ARG A 125 -17.92 11.11 16.79
C ARG A 125 -16.95 10.16 16.09
N GLN A 126 -16.80 8.93 16.58
CA GLN A 126 -15.93 7.93 15.97
C GLN A 126 -16.38 7.56 14.55
N PHE A 127 -17.70 7.43 14.34
CA PHE A 127 -18.27 7.17 13.02
C PHE A 127 -17.94 8.29 12.02
N ARG A 128 -18.15 9.55 12.41
CA ARG A 128 -17.83 10.70 11.56
C ARG A 128 -16.36 10.75 11.16
N ASN A 129 -15.46 10.50 12.10
CA ASN A 129 -14.02 10.49 11.81
C ASN A 129 -13.65 9.33 10.87
N ALA A 130 -14.13 8.11 11.15
CA ALA A 130 -13.85 6.95 10.32
C ALA A 130 -14.37 7.11 8.87
N VAL A 131 -15.56 7.69 8.69
CA VAL A 131 -16.09 8.01 7.36
C VAL A 131 -15.27 9.10 6.67
N ALA A 132 -14.88 10.15 7.40
CA ALA A 132 -14.04 11.22 6.84
C ALA A 132 -12.68 10.68 6.38
N ASP A 133 -12.05 9.80 7.15
CA ASP A 133 -10.77 9.18 6.80
C ASP A 133 -10.91 8.25 5.57
N LEU A 134 -12.03 7.53 5.47
CA LEU A 134 -12.26 6.61 4.36
C LEU A 134 -12.59 7.33 3.05
N VAL A 135 -13.38 8.39 3.10
CA VAL A 135 -13.89 9.09 1.90
C VAL A 135 -13.00 10.27 1.52
N GLY A 136 -12.31 10.89 2.48
CA GLY A 136 -11.44 12.05 2.30
C GLY A 136 -10.47 11.96 1.11
N PRO A 137 -9.70 10.86 0.96
CA PRO A 137 -8.76 10.69 -0.15
C PRO A 137 -9.41 10.64 -1.54
N TYR A 138 -10.70 10.31 -1.63
CA TYR A 138 -11.43 10.19 -2.90
C TYR A 138 -12.12 11.50 -3.31
N HIS A 139 -12.11 12.52 -2.44
CA HIS A 139 -12.55 13.84 -2.83
C HIS A 139 -11.46 14.52 -3.67
N PRO A 140 -11.81 15.09 -4.85
CA PRO A 140 -10.87 15.88 -5.60
C PRO A 140 -10.40 17.03 -4.72
N VAL A 141 -9.09 17.13 -4.52
CA VAL A 141 -8.49 18.32 -3.93
C VAL A 141 -8.78 19.45 -4.91
N VAL A 142 -9.78 20.27 -4.61
CA VAL A 142 -10.03 21.50 -5.35
C VAL A 142 -8.86 22.41 -5.00
N PRO A 143 -7.93 22.70 -5.94
CA PRO A 143 -6.87 23.63 -5.65
C PRO A 143 -7.54 24.97 -5.37
N SER A 144 -7.38 25.48 -4.15
CA SER A 144 -7.76 26.85 -3.86
C SER A 144 -7.01 27.75 -4.85
N THR A 145 -7.71 28.67 -5.52
CA THR A 145 -7.11 29.71 -6.39
C THR A 145 -6.11 30.59 -5.65
N SER A 146 -6.13 30.51 -4.33
CA SER A 146 -5.17 31.11 -3.42
C SER A 146 -4.51 29.98 -2.65
N GLY A 147 -3.36 29.49 -3.13
CA GLY A 147 -2.59 28.49 -2.41
C GLY A 147 -2.29 28.98 -0.99
N GLY A 148 -2.61 28.17 0.02
CA GLY A 148 -2.41 28.51 1.42
C GLY A 148 -3.66 28.34 2.30
N LEU A 149 -3.46 28.49 3.61
CA LEU A 149 -4.54 28.48 4.59
C LEU A 149 -5.12 29.88 4.75
N LYS A 150 -6.44 30.02 4.75
CA LYS A 150 -7.08 31.28 5.14
C LYS A 150 -6.87 31.51 6.64
N GLY A 151 -6.01 32.46 6.98
CA GLY A 151 -5.75 32.91 8.33
C GLY A 151 -6.60 34.12 8.68
N GLU A 152 -7.36 34.01 9.78
CA GLU A 152 -8.07 35.14 10.39
C GLU A 152 -7.49 35.39 11.79
N TYR A 153 -7.00 36.61 12.01
CA TYR A 153 -6.31 37.01 13.23
C TYR A 153 -7.10 38.08 13.96
N PHE A 154 -7.22 37.95 15.29
CA PHE A 154 -8.11 38.77 16.11
C PHE A 154 -7.33 39.49 17.22
N LYS A 155 -7.81 40.64 17.71
CA LYS A 155 -7.12 41.35 18.80
C LYS A 155 -7.04 40.51 20.08
N ASN A 156 -8.12 39.77 20.34
CA ASN A 156 -8.39 39.05 21.58
C ASN A 156 -8.94 37.64 21.26
N ARG A 157 -9.21 36.83 22.28
CA ARG A 157 -9.86 35.51 22.14
C ARG A 157 -11.28 35.56 21.56
N ASP A 158 -11.90 36.74 21.53
CA ASP A 158 -13.18 36.95 20.87
C ASP A 158 -13.03 36.98 19.34
N ARG A 159 -13.71 36.05 18.67
CA ARG A 159 -13.69 35.87 17.21
C ARG A 159 -14.76 36.69 16.47
N SER A 160 -15.33 37.72 17.11
CA SER A 160 -16.24 38.67 16.48
C SER A 160 -15.58 39.43 15.32
N ALA A 161 -16.36 39.69 14.26
CA ALA A 161 -15.88 40.41 13.08
C ALA A 161 -15.31 41.81 13.40
N LYS A 162 -15.79 42.47 14.45
CA LYS A 162 -15.30 43.79 14.91
C LYS A 162 -13.86 43.74 15.45
N ASN A 163 -13.44 42.57 15.90
CA ASN A 163 -12.13 42.35 16.52
C ASN A 163 -11.13 41.70 15.56
N ARG A 164 -11.52 41.45 14.30
CA ARG A 164 -10.62 40.92 13.26
C ARG A 164 -9.63 42.01 12.83
N VAL A 165 -8.35 41.66 12.86
CA VAL A 165 -7.23 42.56 12.59
C VAL A 165 -6.61 42.29 11.23
N ILE A 166 -6.43 41.01 10.91
CA ILE A 166 -5.86 40.57 9.64
C ILE A 166 -6.73 39.44 9.10
N GLU A 167 -6.98 39.51 7.80
CA GLU A 167 -7.47 38.40 7.00
C GLU A 167 -6.46 38.22 5.86
N ARG A 168 -5.74 37.10 5.87
CA ARG A 168 -4.73 36.81 4.84
C ARG A 168 -4.68 35.33 4.52
N ILE A 169 -3.94 35.03 3.46
CA ILE A 169 -3.74 33.66 2.99
C ILE A 169 -2.29 33.33 3.28
N ASP A 170 -2.07 32.37 4.17
CA ASP A 170 -0.75 31.91 4.60
C ASP A 170 -0.31 30.76 3.69
N PRO A 171 0.65 30.97 2.75
CA PRO A 171 1.10 29.92 1.83
C PRO A 171 1.85 28.80 2.54
N GLU A 172 2.50 29.13 3.66
CA GLU A 172 3.20 28.23 4.56
C GLU A 172 2.78 28.58 6.00
N ILE A 173 2.41 27.59 6.81
CA ILE A 173 1.93 27.83 8.17
C ILE A 173 3.13 27.96 9.11
N LYS A 174 3.47 29.20 9.48
CA LYS A 174 4.48 29.51 10.50
C LYS A 174 3.77 29.90 11.80
N PHE A 175 3.81 29.02 12.79
CA PHE A 175 3.16 29.22 14.09
C PHE A 175 4.05 29.97 15.11
N ASP A 176 5.36 30.04 14.86
CA ASP A 176 6.29 30.78 15.68
C ASP A 176 6.45 32.20 15.13
N PHE A 177 5.88 33.18 15.84
CA PHE A 177 5.96 34.60 15.51
C PHE A 177 7.03 35.34 16.37
N GLY A 178 7.82 34.58 17.16
CA GLY A 178 8.80 35.13 18.09
C GLY A 178 8.14 35.95 19.21
N THR A 179 8.70 37.13 19.49
CA THR A 179 8.19 38.06 20.51
C THR A 179 7.10 39.00 19.97
N THR A 180 6.72 38.86 18.70
CA THR A 180 5.71 39.68 18.03
C THR A 180 4.51 38.85 17.61
N GLY A 181 3.33 39.46 17.54
CA GLY A 181 2.16 38.80 16.96
C GLY A 181 2.20 38.79 15.42
N PRO A 182 1.30 38.02 14.78
CA PRO A 182 1.16 37.96 13.32
C PRO A 182 0.88 39.33 12.65
N ALA A 183 0.40 40.33 13.41
CA ALA A 183 0.52 41.77 13.10
C ALA A 183 1.18 42.52 14.28
N PRO A 184 2.45 42.93 14.14
CA PRO A 184 3.12 43.78 15.13
C PRO A 184 2.33 45.07 15.38
N GLY A 185 2.03 45.36 16.65
CA GLY A 185 1.34 46.60 17.07
C GLY A 185 -0.18 46.60 16.95
N GLN A 186 -0.79 45.59 16.31
CA GLN A 186 -2.27 45.46 16.22
C GLN A 186 -2.80 44.21 16.93
N VAL A 187 -1.90 43.25 17.19
CA VAL A 187 -2.17 42.00 17.89
C VAL A 187 -1.13 41.88 19.00
N GLU A 188 -1.58 41.87 20.26
CA GLU A 188 -0.65 41.75 21.38
C GLU A 188 -0.02 40.35 21.46
N ALA A 189 1.31 40.30 21.63
CA ALA A 189 2.08 39.06 21.54
C ALA A 189 1.67 37.99 22.57
N HIS A 190 1.17 38.41 23.75
CA HIS A 190 0.77 37.49 24.82
C HIS A 190 -0.52 36.70 24.54
N ASN A 191 -1.26 37.04 23.47
CA ASN A 191 -2.49 36.35 23.09
C ASN A 191 -2.25 35.14 22.18
N TYR A 192 -1.00 34.87 21.80
CA TYR A 192 -0.61 33.93 20.74
C TYR A 192 0.49 32.94 21.15
N SER A 193 0.80 32.84 22.44
CA SER A 193 1.67 31.82 23.04
C SER A 193 0.96 30.50 23.30
#